data_AF-A0A182JRC4-F1
#
_entry.id   AF-A0A182JRC4-F1
#
_cell.length_a   1.000
_cell.length_b   1.000
_cell.length_c   1.000
_cell.angle_alpha   90.00
_cell.angle_beta   90.00
_cell.angle_gamma   90.00
#
_symmetry.space_group_name_H-M   'P 1'
#
loop_
_entity.id
_entity.type
_entity.pdbx_description
1 polymer ?
#
loop_
_entity_poly.entity_id
_entity_poly.type
_entity_poly.pdbx_seq_one_letter_code
_entity_poly.pdbx_strand_id
1 'polypeptide(L)'
;MSFTSFQTEVLNRHNALRAKHSAQPLVLDADMCQYAQQWANHLVSRNVLQHRTNNKYGENLYASYGRSQISGCDAVDSWYNEIKYYRFGAANPSNFSQVGHFTQVVWKNSRRLGVGVAIQGTRAYVVCNYDPPGNYGGQYPANFQLDVLHRHNELRAKHSANPLQLNKNLCGFAQQWANRLAAANKLQHRSANQYGENLYACFGRANIEGNDAVDSWYGEVKNYTYGVPDPGSNFPNVGHFTQVVWKGSQQLGVGIATKGTSVFVVCNYDPPGNVYGGYAEHVSSR
;
A
#
# COMPACT_ATOMS: atom_id res chain seq x y z
N MET A 1 -12.04 1.35 -30.54
CA MET A 1 -13.27 1.16 -29.75
C MET A 1 -13.21 2.09 -28.54
N SER A 2 -14.30 2.77 -28.18
CA SER A 2 -14.39 3.52 -26.93
C SER A 2 -14.90 2.61 -25.81
N PHE A 3 -14.33 2.75 -24.61
CA PHE A 3 -14.83 2.06 -23.42
C PHE A 3 -16.16 2.68 -22.96
N THR A 4 -16.99 1.90 -22.27
CA THR A 4 -18.26 2.40 -21.72
C THR A 4 -18.03 3.32 -20.52
N SER A 5 -19.04 4.11 -20.14
CA SER A 5 -19.00 4.92 -18.92
C SER A 5 -18.75 4.06 -17.68
N PHE A 6 -19.43 2.91 -17.58
CA PHE A 6 -19.25 1.96 -16.48
C PHE A 6 -17.81 1.45 -16.38
N GLN A 7 -17.20 1.05 -17.51
CA GLN A 7 -15.81 0.59 -17.54
C GLN A 7 -14.84 1.70 -17.11
N THR A 8 -15.12 2.93 -17.54
CA THR A 8 -14.33 4.12 -17.19
C THR A 8 -14.45 4.47 -15.70
N GLU A 9 -15.64 4.38 -15.12
CA GLU A 9 -15.87 4.56 -13.67
C GLU A 9 -15.09 3.53 -12.84
N VAL A 10 -15.17 2.25 -13.23
CA VAL A 10 -14.43 1.17 -12.57
C VAL A 10 -12.93 1.44 -12.64
N LEU A 11 -12.39 1.81 -13.81
CA LEU A 11 -10.97 2.13 -13.98
C LEU A 11 -10.54 3.29 -13.09
N ASN A 12 -11.29 4.40 -13.14
CA ASN A 12 -10.97 5.60 -12.38
C ASN A 12 -10.98 5.32 -10.87
N ARG A 13 -11.96 4.53 -10.40
CA ARG A 13 -12.03 4.18 -8.99
C ARG A 13 -10.87 3.28 -8.56
N HIS A 14 -10.50 2.28 -9.37
CA HIS A 14 -9.29 1.48 -9.12
C HIS A 14 -8.06 2.37 -9.02
N ASN A 15 -7.83 3.26 -9.98
CA ASN A 15 -6.62 4.08 -10.04
C ASN A 15 -6.53 5.08 -8.88
N ALA A 16 -7.66 5.65 -8.45
CA ALA A 16 -7.72 6.50 -7.27
C ALA A 16 -7.35 5.75 -5.97
N LEU A 17 -7.79 4.49 -5.83
CA LEU A 17 -7.47 3.66 -4.67
C LEU A 17 -6.05 3.11 -4.73
N ARG A 18 -5.59 2.67 -5.90
CA ARG A 18 -4.23 2.17 -6.15
C ARG A 18 -3.16 3.22 -5.86
N ALA A 19 -3.43 4.50 -6.15
CA ALA A 19 -2.54 5.60 -5.82
C ALA A 19 -2.24 5.69 -4.31
N LYS A 20 -3.21 5.33 -3.45
CA LYS A 20 -3.00 5.30 -1.98
C LYS A 20 -2.02 4.22 -1.53
N HIS A 21 -1.90 3.15 -2.32
CA HIS A 21 -1.02 2.00 -2.10
C HIS A 21 0.18 2.01 -3.05
N SER A 22 0.57 3.21 -3.52
CA SER A 22 1.68 3.44 -4.45
C SER A 22 1.75 2.41 -5.59
N ALA A 23 0.59 1.96 -6.05
CA ALA A 23 0.43 0.97 -7.09
C ALA A 23 0.18 1.71 -8.40
N GLN A 24 0.92 1.32 -9.43
CA GLN A 24 0.83 1.95 -10.76
C GLN A 24 -0.62 1.89 -11.29
N PRO A 25 -1.10 2.93 -12.00
CA PRO A 25 -2.45 2.91 -12.55
C PRO A 25 -2.62 1.75 -13.54
N LEU A 26 -3.81 1.17 -13.54
CA LEU A 26 -4.24 0.21 -14.55
C LEU A 26 -4.66 0.96 -15.81
N VAL A 27 -4.65 0.24 -16.93
CA VAL A 27 -5.27 0.65 -18.19
C VAL A 27 -6.34 -0.36 -18.60
N LEU A 28 -7.44 0.09 -19.21
CA LEU A 28 -8.44 -0.82 -19.75
C LEU A 28 -7.89 -1.54 -21.00
N ASP A 29 -8.19 -2.83 -21.10
CA ASP A 29 -7.85 -3.68 -22.24
C ASP A 29 -9.15 -4.19 -22.88
N ALA A 30 -9.32 -3.96 -24.19
CA ALA A 30 -10.58 -4.23 -24.89
C ALA A 30 -10.92 -5.72 -24.93
N ASP A 31 -9.93 -6.58 -25.16
CA ASP A 31 -10.12 -8.04 -25.21
C ASP A 31 -10.43 -8.59 -23.83
N MET A 32 -9.77 -8.06 -22.79
CA MET A 32 -10.08 -8.41 -21.41
C MET A 32 -11.48 -7.93 -20.99
N CYS A 33 -11.93 -6.75 -21.45
CA CYS A 33 -13.29 -6.28 -21.22
C CYS A 33 -14.32 -7.20 -21.88
N GLN A 34 -14.09 -7.64 -23.11
CA GLN A 34 -14.95 -8.62 -23.77
C GLN A 34 -14.97 -9.95 -23.00
N TYR A 35 -13.81 -10.42 -22.54
CA TYR A 35 -13.69 -11.63 -21.73
C TYR A 35 -14.45 -11.53 -20.40
N ALA A 36 -14.31 -10.41 -19.68
CA ALA A 36 -15.05 -10.14 -18.45
C ALA A 36 -16.57 -10.05 -18.71
N GLN A 37 -16.98 -9.40 -19.79
CA GLN A 37 -18.39 -9.25 -20.17
C GLN A 37 -19.05 -10.60 -20.48
N GLN A 38 -18.36 -11.50 -21.19
CA GLN A 38 -18.85 -12.86 -21.41
C GLN A 38 -19.14 -13.59 -20.09
N TRP A 39 -18.27 -13.40 -19.08
CA TRP A 39 -18.48 -14.03 -17.78
C TRP A 39 -19.62 -13.38 -17.01
N ALA A 40 -19.72 -12.05 -17.01
CA ALA A 40 -20.84 -11.34 -16.39
C ALA A 40 -22.19 -11.84 -16.94
N ASN A 41 -22.30 -12.00 -18.26
CA ASN A 41 -23.48 -12.55 -18.92
C ASN A 41 -23.78 -14.00 -18.48
N HIS A 42 -22.73 -14.83 -18.34
CA HIS A 42 -22.87 -16.20 -17.82
C HIS A 42 -23.42 -16.19 -16.38
N LEU A 43 -22.83 -15.41 -15.48
CA LEU A 43 -23.22 -15.33 -14.07
C LEU A 43 -24.66 -14.88 -13.89
N VAL A 44 -25.09 -13.84 -14.60
CA VAL A 44 -26.46 -13.33 -14.49
C VAL A 44 -27.48 -14.34 -15.00
N SER A 45 -27.18 -15.02 -16.12
CA SER A 45 -28.08 -16.03 -16.72
C SER A 45 -28.27 -17.26 -15.84
N ARG A 46 -27.22 -17.64 -15.10
CA ARG A 46 -27.21 -18.80 -14.20
C ARG A 46 -27.62 -18.45 -12.77
N ASN A 47 -27.68 -17.16 -12.44
CA ASN A 47 -27.89 -16.67 -11.09
C ASN A 47 -26.90 -17.22 -10.06
N VAL A 48 -25.61 -17.25 -10.40
CA VAL A 48 -24.55 -17.73 -9.51
C VAL A 48 -23.41 -16.73 -9.45
N LEU A 49 -22.76 -16.64 -8.29
CA LEU A 49 -21.52 -15.89 -8.11
C LEU A 49 -20.37 -16.89 -7.98
N GLN A 50 -19.67 -17.17 -9.09
CA GLN A 50 -18.58 -18.13 -9.11
C GLN A 50 -17.46 -17.67 -10.04
N HIS A 51 -16.22 -17.98 -9.66
CA HIS A 51 -15.06 -17.70 -10.48
C HIS A 51 -15.08 -18.49 -11.79
N ARG A 52 -14.51 -17.89 -12.84
CA ARG A 52 -14.35 -18.55 -14.13
C ARG A 52 -13.37 -19.72 -14.01
N THR A 53 -13.77 -20.90 -14.49
CA THR A 53 -12.87 -22.04 -14.61
C THR A 53 -11.81 -21.79 -15.68
N ASN A 54 -10.56 -22.20 -15.41
CA ASN A 54 -9.40 -21.98 -16.30
C ASN A 54 -9.19 -20.50 -16.67
N ASN A 55 -9.43 -19.59 -15.72
CA ASN A 55 -9.16 -18.17 -15.92
C ASN A 55 -7.64 -17.93 -15.97
N LYS A 56 -7.19 -17.26 -17.03
CA LYS A 56 -5.78 -16.84 -17.21
C LYS A 56 -5.44 -15.52 -16.53
N TYR A 57 -6.44 -14.80 -16.03
CA TYR A 57 -6.31 -13.51 -15.36
C TYR A 57 -6.60 -13.62 -13.86
N GLY A 58 -6.20 -12.60 -13.10
CA GLY A 58 -6.81 -12.35 -11.79
C GLY A 58 -8.29 -12.02 -11.95
N GLU A 59 -9.11 -12.26 -10.93
CA GLU A 59 -10.56 -12.02 -11.02
C GLU A 59 -11.18 -11.55 -9.71
N ASN A 60 -11.95 -10.47 -9.79
CA ASN A 60 -12.87 -10.08 -8.73
C ASN A 60 -14.30 -10.11 -9.26
N LEU A 61 -15.21 -10.58 -8.41
CA LEU A 61 -16.64 -10.69 -8.72
C LEU A 61 -17.47 -9.91 -7.70
N TYR A 62 -18.53 -9.28 -8.18
CA TYR A 62 -19.49 -8.58 -7.34
C TYR A 62 -20.90 -8.88 -7.83
N ALA A 63 -21.82 -9.10 -6.89
CA ALA A 63 -23.25 -9.24 -7.18
C ALA A 63 -24.06 -8.28 -6.32
N SER A 64 -25.08 -7.68 -6.94
CA SER A 64 -26.13 -6.93 -6.26
C SER A 64 -27.47 -7.62 -6.51
N TYR A 65 -28.25 -7.79 -5.45
CA TYR A 65 -29.59 -8.37 -5.48
C TYR A 65 -30.59 -7.32 -4.96
N GLY A 66 -31.66 -7.06 -5.70
CA GLY A 66 -32.68 -6.07 -5.32
C GLY A 66 -32.38 -4.65 -5.76
N ARG A 67 -31.24 -4.39 -6.42
CA ARG A 67 -30.87 -3.09 -6.99
C ARG A 67 -30.22 -3.28 -8.38
N SER A 68 -30.89 -2.82 -9.42
CA SER A 68 -30.38 -2.88 -10.81
C SER A 68 -29.51 -1.68 -11.20
N GLN A 69 -29.69 -0.54 -10.54
CA GLN A 69 -28.87 0.65 -10.77
C GLN A 69 -27.64 0.65 -9.88
N ILE A 70 -26.58 0.01 -10.37
CA ILE A 70 -25.26 0.01 -9.74
C ILE A 70 -24.28 0.84 -10.57
N SER A 71 -23.38 1.53 -9.87
CA SER A 71 -22.23 2.21 -10.47
C SER A 71 -21.01 1.29 -10.51
N GLY A 72 -20.02 1.65 -11.33
CA GLY A 72 -18.72 0.96 -11.29
C GLY A 72 -18.06 1.05 -9.92
N CYS A 73 -18.23 2.19 -9.23
CA CYS A 73 -17.67 2.44 -7.91
C CYS A 73 -18.22 1.50 -6.83
N ASP A 74 -19.51 1.12 -6.88
CA ASP A 74 -20.13 0.24 -5.88
C ASP A 74 -19.38 -1.10 -5.75
N ALA A 75 -19.01 -1.71 -6.88
CA ALA A 75 -18.26 -2.97 -6.90
C ALA A 75 -16.83 -2.80 -6.37
N VAL A 76 -16.12 -1.77 -6.85
CA VAL A 76 -14.72 -1.51 -6.47
C VAL A 76 -14.61 -1.15 -4.99
N ASP A 77 -15.54 -0.36 -4.46
CA ASP A 77 -15.57 0.00 -3.05
C ASP A 77 -15.89 -1.18 -2.14
N SER A 78 -16.81 -2.06 -2.57
CA SER A 78 -17.07 -3.31 -1.86
C SER A 78 -15.80 -4.15 -1.73
N TRP A 79 -15.05 -4.33 -2.82
CA TRP A 79 -13.79 -5.08 -2.81
C TRP A 79 -12.71 -4.38 -1.98
N TYR A 80 -12.54 -3.07 -2.13
CA TYR A 80 -11.53 -2.32 -1.39
C TYR A 80 -11.79 -2.31 0.12
N ASN A 81 -13.07 -2.28 0.54
CA ASN A 81 -13.47 -2.26 1.95
C ASN A 81 -12.99 -3.50 2.73
N GLU A 82 -12.60 -4.58 2.06
CA GLU A 82 -11.92 -5.71 2.68
C GLU A 82 -10.59 -5.36 3.36
N ILE A 83 -9.99 -4.22 3.01
CA ILE A 83 -8.83 -3.65 3.73
C ILE A 83 -9.06 -3.62 5.24
N LYS A 84 -10.31 -3.52 5.71
CA LYS A 84 -10.65 -3.53 7.14
C LYS A 84 -10.23 -4.81 7.86
N TYR A 85 -10.18 -5.92 7.13
CA TYR A 85 -9.80 -7.25 7.61
C TYR A 85 -8.37 -7.63 7.25
N TYR A 86 -7.68 -6.83 6.43
CA TYR A 86 -6.32 -7.11 6.02
C TYR A 86 -5.33 -6.85 7.15
N ARG A 87 -4.29 -7.68 7.24
CA ARG A 87 -3.20 -7.53 8.21
C ARG A 87 -1.90 -7.40 7.44
N PHE A 88 -1.37 -6.18 7.40
CA PHE A 88 -0.12 -5.88 6.70
C PHE A 88 1.07 -6.61 7.33
N GLY A 89 2.03 -7.02 6.49
CA GLY A 89 3.26 -7.71 6.91
C GLY A 89 3.21 -9.24 6.88
N ALA A 90 2.04 -9.86 6.70
CA ALA A 90 1.96 -11.31 6.57
C ALA A 90 2.40 -11.79 5.18
N ALA A 91 3.19 -12.86 5.10
CA ALA A 91 3.61 -13.49 3.84
C ALA A 91 2.40 -13.97 3.01
N ASN A 92 1.36 -14.42 3.71
CA ASN A 92 0.06 -14.81 3.16
C ASN A 92 -1.05 -14.38 4.13
N PRO A 93 -2.20 -13.89 3.64
CA PRO A 93 -3.34 -13.63 4.51
C PRO A 93 -3.95 -14.95 4.99
N SER A 94 -4.06 -15.15 6.31
CA SER A 94 -4.75 -16.32 6.88
C SER A 94 -6.25 -16.31 6.65
N ASN A 95 -6.83 -15.14 6.34
CA ASN A 95 -8.24 -14.91 6.04
C ASN A 95 -8.46 -14.53 4.56
N PHE A 96 -7.76 -15.19 3.62
CA PHE A 96 -7.78 -14.83 2.19
C PHE A 96 -9.20 -14.67 1.62
N SER A 97 -10.16 -15.50 2.02
CA SER A 97 -11.56 -15.40 1.59
C SER A 97 -12.25 -14.06 1.95
N GLN A 98 -11.69 -13.28 2.87
CA GLN A 98 -12.20 -11.98 3.30
C GLN A 98 -11.39 -10.80 2.74
N VAL A 99 -10.24 -11.04 2.10
CA VAL A 99 -9.29 -9.99 1.67
C VAL A 99 -8.75 -10.14 0.25
N GLY A 100 -9.13 -11.22 -0.43
CA GLY A 100 -8.66 -11.56 -1.77
C GLY A 100 -9.04 -10.50 -2.81
N HIS A 101 -10.20 -9.86 -2.68
CA HIS A 101 -10.60 -8.83 -3.64
C HIS A 101 -9.81 -7.54 -3.42
N PHE A 102 -9.64 -7.10 -2.17
CA PHE A 102 -8.81 -5.92 -1.85
C PHE A 102 -7.38 -6.10 -2.37
N THR A 103 -6.76 -7.24 -2.05
CA THR A 103 -5.37 -7.53 -2.43
C THR A 103 -5.18 -7.52 -3.94
N GLN A 104 -6.17 -7.99 -4.71
CA GLN A 104 -6.15 -7.89 -6.17
C GLN A 104 -6.30 -6.45 -6.68
N VAL A 105 -7.21 -5.65 -6.11
CA VAL A 105 -7.43 -4.24 -6.50
C VAL A 105 -6.12 -3.45 -6.39
N VAL A 106 -5.38 -3.63 -5.29
CA VAL A 106 -4.13 -2.91 -5.02
C VAL A 106 -2.87 -3.68 -5.46
N TRP A 107 -3.03 -4.77 -6.23
CA TRP A 107 -1.88 -5.59 -6.62
C TRP A 107 -0.91 -4.79 -7.49
N LYS A 108 0.31 -4.56 -6.97
CA LYS A 108 1.29 -3.65 -7.59
C LYS A 108 1.76 -4.10 -8.95
N ASN A 109 1.73 -5.39 -9.27
CA ASN A 109 2.20 -5.90 -10.55
C ASN A 109 1.14 -5.91 -11.64
N SER A 110 -0.14 -5.81 -11.30
CA SER A 110 -1.20 -5.71 -12.32
C SER A 110 -1.09 -4.39 -13.08
N ARG A 111 -1.33 -4.45 -14.40
CA ARG A 111 -1.17 -3.34 -15.35
C ARG A 111 -2.44 -3.11 -16.19
N ARG A 112 -3.14 -4.19 -16.54
CA ARG A 112 -4.32 -4.16 -17.41
C ARG A 112 -5.56 -4.62 -16.65
N LEU A 113 -6.69 -4.03 -17.04
CA LEU A 113 -8.00 -4.27 -16.45
C LEU A 113 -9.02 -4.58 -17.55
N GLY A 114 -9.74 -5.69 -17.39
CA GLY A 114 -10.95 -5.99 -18.16
C GLY A 114 -12.17 -5.84 -17.26
N VAL A 115 -13.23 -5.20 -17.74
CA VAL A 115 -14.44 -4.95 -16.96
C VAL A 115 -15.68 -5.37 -17.74
N GLY A 116 -16.52 -6.18 -17.11
CA GLY A 116 -17.81 -6.61 -17.62
C GLY A 116 -18.92 -6.41 -16.59
N VAL A 117 -20.12 -6.05 -17.06
CA VAL A 117 -21.31 -5.88 -16.22
C VAL A 117 -22.55 -6.44 -16.91
N ALA A 118 -23.36 -7.22 -16.20
CA ALA A 118 -24.61 -7.75 -16.73
C ALA A 118 -25.75 -7.61 -15.72
N ILE A 119 -26.91 -7.16 -16.20
CA ILE A 119 -28.09 -6.85 -15.38
C ILE A 119 -29.28 -7.64 -15.90
N GLN A 120 -30.02 -8.31 -15.00
CA GLN A 120 -31.27 -9.00 -15.33
C GLN A 120 -32.29 -8.82 -14.21
N GLY A 121 -33.36 -8.06 -14.49
CA GLY A 121 -34.32 -7.65 -13.49
C GLY A 121 -33.64 -6.75 -12.45
N THR A 122 -33.73 -7.14 -11.17
CA THR A 122 -33.11 -6.42 -10.04
C THR A 122 -31.73 -6.95 -9.65
N ARG A 123 -31.12 -7.78 -10.49
CA ARG A 123 -29.81 -8.41 -10.23
C ARG A 123 -28.76 -7.83 -11.15
N ALA A 124 -27.59 -7.52 -10.61
CA ALA A 124 -26.44 -7.05 -11.36
C ALA A 124 -25.19 -7.83 -10.97
N TYR A 125 -24.38 -8.22 -11.96
CA TYR A 125 -23.11 -8.92 -11.77
C TYR A 125 -22.00 -8.12 -12.44
N VAL A 126 -20.91 -7.89 -11.70
CA VAL A 126 -19.71 -7.20 -12.20
C VAL A 126 -18.52 -8.15 -12.12
N VAL A 127 -17.76 -8.20 -13.19
CA VAL A 127 -16.54 -9.00 -13.32
C VAL A 127 -15.40 -8.06 -13.66
N CYS A 128 -14.33 -8.10 -12.88
CA CYS A 128 -13.06 -7.45 -13.23
C CYS A 128 -11.96 -8.49 -13.38
N ASN A 129 -11.26 -8.45 -14.51
CA ASN A 129 -10.09 -9.28 -14.77
C ASN A 129 -8.79 -8.45 -14.75
N TYR A 130 -7.73 -9.00 -14.18
CA TYR A 130 -6.46 -8.29 -13.95
C TYR A 130 -5.30 -9.02 -14.60
N ASP A 131 -4.42 -8.28 -15.26
CA ASP A 131 -3.22 -8.84 -15.88
C ASP A 131 -1.98 -7.95 -15.63
N PRO A 132 -0.85 -8.52 -15.17
CA PRO A 132 -0.71 -9.87 -14.61
C PRO A 132 -1.64 -10.14 -13.42
N PRO A 133 -1.96 -11.41 -13.12
CA PRO A 133 -2.80 -11.78 -11.98
C PRO A 133 -2.18 -11.36 -10.65
N GLY A 134 -3.03 -11.11 -9.67
CA GLY A 134 -2.62 -10.92 -8.28
C GLY A 134 -2.71 -12.18 -7.44
N ASN A 135 -2.59 -11.98 -6.13
CA ASN A 135 -2.87 -12.98 -5.11
C ASN A 135 -1.95 -14.22 -5.10
N TYR A 136 -0.74 -14.08 -5.65
CA TYR A 136 0.28 -15.11 -5.57
C TYR A 136 0.83 -15.23 -4.15
N GLY A 137 0.84 -16.45 -3.61
CA GLY A 137 1.36 -16.76 -2.28
C GLY A 137 2.78 -16.25 -2.07
N GLY A 138 3.05 -15.67 -0.90
CA GLY A 138 4.36 -15.12 -0.54
C GLY A 138 4.67 -13.73 -1.11
N GLN A 139 3.79 -13.14 -1.92
CA GLN A 139 4.02 -11.84 -2.58
C GLN A 139 3.23 -10.67 -1.95
N TYR A 140 2.54 -10.90 -0.83
CA TYR A 140 1.71 -9.92 -0.10
C TYR A 140 2.48 -8.87 0.75
N PRO A 141 3.65 -9.17 1.37
CA PRO A 141 4.42 -8.19 2.17
C PRO A 141 5.11 -7.11 1.37
N ALA A 142 5.35 -7.36 0.07
CA ALA A 142 6.07 -6.43 -0.79
C ALA A 142 5.31 -5.10 -0.94
N ASN A 143 3.98 -5.08 -0.80
CA ASN A 143 3.20 -3.86 -0.99
C ASN A 143 3.53 -2.80 0.06
N PHE A 144 3.52 -3.13 1.35
CA PHE A 144 3.77 -2.16 2.43
C PHE A 144 5.21 -1.61 2.41
N GLN A 145 6.21 -2.49 2.28
CA GLN A 145 7.61 -2.04 2.25
C GLN A 145 7.87 -1.15 1.04
N LEU A 146 7.28 -1.46 -0.12
CA LEU A 146 7.37 -0.62 -1.31
C LEU A 146 6.58 0.68 -1.18
N ASP A 147 5.45 0.72 -0.47
CA ASP A 147 4.70 1.97 -0.19
C ASP A 147 5.58 2.91 0.62
N VAL A 148 6.15 2.39 1.70
CA VAL A 148 7.09 3.13 2.55
C VAL A 148 8.29 3.59 1.72
N LEU A 149 8.90 2.74 0.88
CA LEU A 149 10.00 3.13 0.01
C LEU A 149 9.63 4.24 -0.98
N HIS A 150 8.52 4.06 -1.71
CA HIS A 150 8.07 5.03 -2.71
C HIS A 150 7.80 6.38 -2.06
N ARG A 151 7.13 6.38 -0.90
CA ARG A 151 6.84 7.61 -0.19
C ARG A 151 8.09 8.31 0.32
N HIS A 152 9.06 7.56 0.85
CA HIS A 152 10.37 8.13 1.17
C HIS A 152 10.99 8.80 -0.06
N ASN A 153 11.00 8.11 -1.21
CA ASN A 153 11.67 8.62 -2.41
C ASN A 153 10.96 9.83 -3.04
N GLU A 154 9.63 9.88 -3.01
CA GLU A 154 8.85 11.07 -3.39
C GLU A 154 9.21 12.29 -2.54
N LEU A 155 9.36 12.10 -1.22
CA LEU A 155 9.69 13.17 -0.30
C LEU A 155 11.16 13.56 -0.41
N ARG A 156 12.07 12.59 -0.52
CA ARG A 156 13.51 12.82 -0.74
C ARG A 156 13.81 13.59 -2.01
N ALA A 157 13.07 13.32 -3.10
CA ALA A 157 13.19 14.08 -4.34
C ALA A 157 12.91 15.58 -4.13
N LYS A 158 11.94 15.93 -3.28
CA LYS A 158 11.66 17.34 -2.93
C LYS A 158 12.84 17.99 -2.21
N HIS A 159 13.69 17.22 -1.54
CA HIS A 159 14.83 17.72 -0.75
C HIS A 159 16.19 17.47 -1.44
N SER A 160 16.18 17.20 -2.76
CA SER A 160 17.39 16.86 -3.53
C SER A 160 18.21 15.72 -2.92
N ALA A 161 17.53 14.75 -2.30
CA ALA A 161 18.15 13.57 -1.74
C ALA A 161 17.98 12.37 -2.68
N ASN A 162 19.05 11.59 -2.84
CA ASN A 162 19.05 10.41 -3.70
C ASN A 162 18.00 9.38 -3.22
N PRO A 163 17.34 8.65 -4.13
CA PRO A 163 16.37 7.64 -3.73
C PRO A 163 17.02 6.53 -2.91
N LEU A 164 16.32 6.08 -1.87
CA LEU A 164 16.65 4.89 -1.12
C LEU A 164 16.32 3.63 -1.95
N GLN A 165 16.98 2.52 -1.59
CA GLN A 165 16.68 1.18 -2.09
C GLN A 165 16.30 0.26 -0.93
N LEU A 166 15.29 -0.60 -1.09
CA LEU A 166 14.98 -1.60 -0.07
C LEU A 166 16.09 -2.62 0.04
N ASN A 167 16.56 -2.89 1.26
CA ASN A 167 17.49 -3.97 1.55
C ASN A 167 16.77 -5.09 2.32
N LYS A 168 16.82 -6.31 1.79
CA LYS A 168 16.13 -7.48 2.36
C LYS A 168 16.60 -7.81 3.78
N ASN A 169 17.90 -7.72 4.05
CA ASN A 169 18.47 -8.00 5.39
C ASN A 169 18.06 -6.91 6.39
N LEU A 170 18.07 -5.64 5.96
CA LEU A 170 17.64 -4.52 6.78
C LEU A 170 16.12 -4.58 7.06
N CYS A 171 15.31 -5.02 6.09
CA CYS A 171 13.89 -5.33 6.31
C CYS A 171 13.69 -6.44 7.35
N GLY A 172 14.49 -7.51 7.29
CA GLY A 172 14.48 -8.57 8.30
C GLY A 172 14.81 -8.02 9.69
N PHE A 173 15.81 -7.15 9.78
CA PHE A 173 16.22 -6.49 11.03
C PHE A 173 15.11 -5.59 11.59
N ALA A 174 14.48 -4.75 10.76
CA ALA A 174 13.37 -3.90 11.13
C ALA A 174 12.15 -4.72 11.57
N GLN A 175 11.82 -5.79 10.84
CA GLN A 175 10.68 -6.66 11.14
C GLN A 175 10.83 -7.36 12.49
N GLN A 176 12.03 -7.82 12.84
CA GLN A 176 12.29 -8.39 14.16
C GLN A 176 11.99 -7.39 15.28
N TRP A 177 12.35 -6.11 15.09
CA TRP A 177 12.05 -5.09 16.08
C TRP A 177 10.57 -4.77 16.14
N ALA A 178 9.90 -4.61 14.99
CA ALA A 178 8.46 -4.39 14.92
C ALA A 178 7.69 -5.47 15.70
N ASN A 179 8.06 -6.75 15.51
CA ASN A 179 7.48 -7.88 16.24
C ASN A 179 7.68 -7.75 17.76
N ARG A 180 8.86 -7.30 18.21
CA ARG A 180 9.15 -7.09 19.63
C ARG A 180 8.34 -5.93 20.22
N LEU A 181 8.19 -4.83 19.50
CA LEU A 181 7.37 -3.69 19.91
C LEU A 181 5.89 -4.09 20.01
N ALA A 182 5.39 -4.84 19.03
CA ALA A 182 4.04 -5.38 19.06
C ALA A 182 3.85 -6.32 20.25
N ALA A 183 4.75 -7.27 20.50
CA ALA A 183 4.66 -8.18 21.64
C ALA A 183 4.60 -7.42 22.98
N ALA A 184 5.48 -6.44 23.15
CA ALA A 184 5.52 -5.57 24.34
C ALA A 184 4.37 -4.55 24.40
N ASN A 185 3.67 -4.31 23.29
CA ASN A 185 2.71 -3.22 23.11
C ASN A 185 3.27 -1.84 23.49
N LYS A 186 4.55 -1.58 23.17
CA LYS A 186 5.26 -0.37 23.60
C LYS A 186 6.20 0.10 22.50
N LEU A 187 6.19 1.40 22.21
CA LEU A 187 7.12 2.05 21.30
C LEU A 187 8.43 2.37 22.05
N GLN A 188 9.56 1.87 21.56
CA GLN A 188 10.88 2.17 22.09
C GLN A 188 11.97 1.87 21.05
N HIS A 189 13.01 2.70 21.02
CA HIS A 189 14.16 2.48 20.16
C HIS A 189 14.94 1.22 20.53
N ARG A 190 15.56 0.61 19.52
CA ARG A 190 16.45 -0.53 19.72
C ARG A 190 17.75 -0.09 20.40
N SER A 191 18.13 -0.77 21.47
CA SER A 191 19.43 -0.56 22.13
C SER A 191 20.57 -1.05 21.23
N ALA A 192 21.67 -0.31 21.17
CA ALA A 192 22.85 -0.62 20.35
C ALA A 192 22.51 -0.83 18.85
N ASN A 193 21.64 0.03 18.30
CA ASN A 193 21.34 0.01 16.89
C ASN A 193 22.47 0.64 16.06
N GLN A 194 22.97 -0.09 15.08
CA GLN A 194 24.01 0.38 14.15
C GLN A 194 23.44 1.14 12.94
N TYR A 195 22.12 1.15 12.78
CA TYR A 195 21.42 1.83 11.69
C TYR A 195 20.66 3.05 12.20
N GLY A 196 20.28 3.95 11.30
CA GLY A 196 19.26 4.94 11.58
C GLY A 196 17.93 4.25 11.93
N GLU A 197 17.06 4.88 12.72
CA GLU A 197 15.79 4.28 13.11
C GLU A 197 14.67 5.31 13.26
N ASN A 198 13.58 5.09 12.53
CA ASN A 198 12.32 5.77 12.75
C ASN A 198 11.27 4.76 13.21
N LEU A 199 10.50 5.15 14.23
CA LEU A 199 9.44 4.34 14.81
C LEU A 199 8.10 5.04 14.68
N TYR A 200 7.06 4.27 14.41
CA TYR A 200 5.69 4.76 14.36
C TYR A 200 4.78 3.75 15.05
N ALA A 201 3.83 4.25 15.83
CA ALA A 201 2.76 3.44 16.38
C ALA A 201 1.40 4.11 16.15
N CYS A 202 0.42 3.31 15.79
CA CYS A 202 -0.99 3.69 15.76
C CYS A 202 -1.76 2.76 16.68
N PHE A 203 -2.50 3.33 17.64
CA PHE A 203 -3.33 2.57 18.58
C PHE A 203 -4.80 2.71 18.20
N GLY A 204 -5.58 1.62 18.27
CA GLY A 204 -7.01 1.65 17.96
C GLY A 204 -7.37 1.56 16.46
N ARG A 205 -6.39 1.52 15.56
CA ARG A 205 -6.58 1.33 14.12
C ARG A 205 -5.58 0.32 13.57
N ALA A 206 -6.05 -0.90 13.29
CA ALA A 206 -5.21 -2.01 12.80
C ALA A 206 -4.74 -1.85 11.35
N ASN A 207 -5.37 -0.95 10.58
CA ASN A 207 -5.15 -0.81 9.15
C ASN A 207 -4.56 0.55 8.87
N ILE A 208 -3.24 0.58 8.75
CA ILE A 208 -2.50 1.76 8.30
C ILE A 208 -1.92 1.49 6.92
N GLU A 209 -1.80 2.54 6.13
CA GLU A 209 -1.10 2.52 4.84
C GLU A 209 0.40 2.75 5.09
N GLY A 210 1.28 2.32 4.17
CA GLY A 210 2.72 2.60 4.29
C GLY A 210 3.02 4.10 4.39
N ASN A 211 2.19 4.91 3.71
CA ASN A 211 2.30 6.36 3.71
C ASN A 211 2.01 6.98 5.09
N ASP A 212 1.13 6.38 5.90
CA ASP A 212 0.71 6.96 7.19
C ASP A 212 1.93 7.20 8.12
N ALA A 213 2.85 6.24 8.20
CA ALA A 213 4.04 6.36 9.04
C ALA A 213 5.02 7.40 8.49
N VAL A 214 5.29 7.37 7.18
CA VAL A 214 6.26 8.27 6.53
C VAL A 214 5.77 9.71 6.54
N ASP A 215 4.48 9.94 6.30
CA ASP A 215 3.86 11.27 6.34
C ASP A 215 3.83 11.83 7.77
N SER A 216 3.61 10.98 8.77
CA SER A 216 3.72 11.39 10.17
C SER A 216 5.14 11.87 10.48
N TRP A 217 6.17 11.12 10.11
CA TRP A 217 7.57 11.50 10.32
C TRP A 217 7.94 12.76 9.54
N TYR A 218 7.55 12.85 8.27
CA TYR A 218 7.85 13.99 7.42
C TYR A 218 7.13 15.27 7.87
N GLY A 219 5.99 15.15 8.54
CA GLY A 219 5.23 16.28 9.11
C GLY A 219 6.05 17.15 10.07
N GLU A 220 7.13 16.62 10.63
CA GLU A 220 8.10 17.36 11.46
C GLU A 220 8.86 18.45 10.69
N VAL A 221 8.88 18.43 9.36
CA VAL A 221 9.51 19.44 8.49
C VAL A 221 9.11 20.88 8.85
N LYS A 222 7.89 21.08 9.36
CA LYS A 222 7.38 22.39 9.79
C LYS A 222 8.11 22.96 11.01
N ASN A 223 8.79 22.11 11.78
CA ASN A 223 9.54 22.45 12.98
C ASN A 223 11.05 22.57 12.72
N TYR A 224 11.51 22.29 11.49
CA TYR A 224 12.94 22.23 11.16
C TYR A 224 13.46 23.57 10.67
N THR A 225 14.62 23.98 11.19
CA THR A 225 15.36 25.17 10.73
C THR A 225 16.53 24.71 9.85
N TYR A 226 16.57 25.17 8.60
CA TYR A 226 17.62 24.79 7.65
C TYR A 226 18.91 25.58 7.87
N GLY A 227 20.03 25.01 7.41
CA GLY A 227 21.34 25.67 7.42
C GLY A 227 22.04 25.71 8.78
N VAL A 228 21.39 25.23 9.85
CA VAL A 228 22.03 25.07 11.16
C VAL A 228 22.90 23.80 11.18
N PRO A 229 24.04 23.80 11.89
CA PRO A 229 24.90 22.62 11.97
C PRO A 229 24.26 21.47 12.75
N ASP A 230 23.35 21.76 13.68
CA ASP A 230 22.65 20.78 14.51
C ASP A 230 21.30 21.32 15.03
N PRO A 231 20.24 20.49 15.15
CA PRO A 231 18.95 20.90 15.71
C PRO A 231 18.95 21.05 17.25
N GLY A 232 20.00 20.60 17.94
CA GLY A 232 20.18 20.75 19.38
C GLY A 232 19.01 20.16 20.17
N SER A 233 18.48 20.96 21.12
CA SER A 233 17.33 20.56 21.95
C SER A 233 16.05 20.32 21.16
N ASN A 234 15.96 20.76 19.89
CA ASN A 234 14.81 20.51 19.03
C ASN A 234 14.85 19.14 18.35
N PHE A 235 15.95 18.38 18.46
CA PHE A 235 16.09 17.06 17.83
C PHE A 235 14.87 16.12 18.03
N PRO A 236 14.27 16.01 19.24
CA PRO A 236 13.09 15.15 19.43
C PRO A 236 11.87 15.50 18.56
N ASN A 237 11.79 16.71 18.02
CA ASN A 237 10.68 17.18 17.19
C ASN A 237 10.97 17.15 15.68
N VAL A 238 12.19 16.81 15.28
CA VAL A 238 12.65 16.86 13.87
C VAL A 238 13.44 15.63 13.44
N GLY A 239 13.86 14.78 14.38
CA GLY A 239 14.76 13.66 14.14
C GLY A 239 14.22 12.63 13.15
N HIS A 240 12.90 12.41 13.11
CA HIS A 240 12.33 11.50 12.14
C HIS A 240 12.36 12.10 10.74
N PHE A 241 11.97 13.36 10.59
CA PHE A 241 12.05 14.07 9.31
C PHE A 241 13.47 14.10 8.77
N THR A 242 14.46 14.51 9.58
CA THR A 242 15.85 14.64 9.14
C THR A 242 16.39 13.29 8.66
N GLN A 243 16.01 12.19 9.31
CA GLN A 243 16.37 10.85 8.86
C GLN A 243 15.70 10.45 7.54
N VAL A 244 14.41 10.78 7.34
CA VAL A 244 13.68 10.50 6.07
C VAL A 244 14.41 11.12 4.88
N VAL A 245 14.85 12.37 5.02
CA VAL A 245 15.47 13.13 3.92
C VAL A 245 16.99 13.13 3.93
N TRP A 246 17.63 12.40 4.84
CA TRP A 246 19.09 12.38 4.98
C TRP A 246 19.77 11.92 3.69
N LYS A 247 20.51 12.82 3.02
CA LYS A 247 21.14 12.52 1.71
C LYS A 247 22.13 11.36 1.76
N GLY A 248 22.82 11.16 2.90
CA GLY A 248 23.82 10.12 3.06
C GLY A 248 23.24 8.69 3.17
N SER A 249 21.97 8.55 3.56
CA SER A 249 21.33 7.24 3.67
C SER A 249 20.97 6.71 2.27
N GLN A 250 21.21 5.42 2.04
CA GLN A 250 21.08 4.78 0.73
C GLN A 250 20.12 3.59 0.73
N GLN A 251 20.06 2.87 1.85
CA GLN A 251 19.26 1.66 2.00
C GLN A 251 18.20 1.85 3.07
N LEU A 252 17.07 1.19 2.85
CA LEU A 252 15.92 1.20 3.73
C LEU A 252 15.53 -0.22 4.09
N GLY A 253 15.31 -0.48 5.38
CA GLY A 253 14.63 -1.67 5.88
C GLY A 253 13.31 -1.27 6.51
N VAL A 254 12.25 -2.02 6.23
CA VAL A 254 10.90 -1.72 6.73
C VAL A 254 10.32 -2.95 7.39
N GLY A 255 9.86 -2.78 8.64
CA GLY A 255 9.15 -3.79 9.40
C GLY A 255 7.79 -3.26 9.87
N ILE A 256 6.78 -4.13 9.90
CA ILE A 256 5.44 -3.81 10.42
C ILE A 256 4.89 -4.99 11.22
N ALA A 257 4.34 -4.72 12.39
CA ALA A 257 3.68 -5.74 13.21
C ALA A 257 2.43 -5.18 13.89
N THR A 258 1.46 -6.06 14.17
CA THR A 258 0.19 -5.68 14.79
C THR A 258 -0.07 -6.47 16.07
N LYS A 259 -0.60 -5.82 17.10
CA LYS A 259 -1.17 -6.47 18.30
C LYS A 259 -2.57 -5.93 18.57
N GLY A 260 -3.58 -6.76 18.33
CA GLY A 260 -4.98 -6.33 18.38
C GLY A 260 -5.25 -5.25 17.33
N THR A 261 -5.65 -4.05 17.79
CA THR A 261 -5.85 -2.87 16.94
C THR A 261 -4.64 -1.93 16.89
N SER A 262 -3.52 -2.31 17.52
CA SER A 262 -2.30 -1.51 17.54
C SER A 262 -1.34 -1.95 16.43
N VAL A 263 -0.74 -1.00 15.73
CA VAL A 263 0.24 -1.23 14.66
C VAL A 263 1.56 -0.56 15.03
N PHE A 264 2.66 -1.24 14.75
CA PHE A 264 4.03 -0.78 14.98
C PHE A 264 4.81 -0.87 13.69
N VAL A 265 5.38 0.25 13.24
CA VAL A 265 6.23 0.34 12.06
C VAL A 265 7.63 0.73 12.49
N VAL A 266 8.61 0.05 11.92
CA VAL A 266 10.04 0.29 12.12
C VAL A 266 10.67 0.51 10.76
N CYS A 267 11.36 1.64 10.59
CA CYS A 267 12.24 1.86 9.45
C CYS A 267 13.68 1.95 9.93
N ASN A 268 14.58 1.21 9.28
CA ASN A 268 16.01 1.32 9.49
C ASN A 268 16.71 1.85 8.24
N TYR A 269 17.73 2.69 8.45
CA TYR A 269 18.42 3.42 7.38
C TYR A 269 19.92 3.14 7.41
N ASP A 270 20.50 2.88 6.24
CA ASP A 270 21.93 2.60 6.12
C ASP A 270 22.54 3.34 4.91
N PRO A 271 23.65 4.08 5.08
CA PRO A 271 24.23 4.53 6.34
C PRO A 271 23.25 5.30 7.24
N PRO A 272 23.46 5.33 8.58
CA PRO A 272 22.62 6.08 9.50
C PRO A 272 22.64 7.58 9.20
N GLY A 273 21.48 8.23 9.34
CA GLY A 273 21.37 9.68 9.32
C GLY A 273 21.51 10.28 10.72
N ASN A 274 21.15 11.56 10.85
CA ASN A 274 21.19 12.30 12.12
C ASN A 274 22.57 12.31 12.79
N VAL A 275 23.62 12.26 11.97
CA VAL A 275 25.01 12.32 12.44
C VAL A 275 25.30 13.77 12.85
N TYR A 276 25.79 13.94 14.08
CA TYR A 276 26.12 15.24 14.65
C TYR A 276 27.00 16.07 13.70
N GLY A 277 26.62 17.33 13.47
CA GLY A 277 27.34 18.25 12.58
C GLY A 277 27.08 18.05 11.08
N GLY A 278 26.37 17.00 10.66
CA GLY A 278 26.09 16.71 9.25
C GLY A 278 24.80 17.32 8.68
N TYR A 279 24.00 18.03 9.50
CA TYR A 279 22.63 18.41 9.14
C TYR A 279 22.56 19.39 7.97
N ALA A 280 23.43 20.40 7.93
CA ALA A 280 23.43 21.42 6.87
C ALA A 280 23.72 20.82 5.48
N GLU A 281 24.55 19.77 5.41
CA GLU A 281 24.92 19.10 4.16
C GLU A 281 23.88 18.08 3.72
N HIS A 282 23.24 17.40 4.67
CA HIS A 282 22.37 16.26 4.41
C HIS A 282 20.87 16.55 4.46
N VAL A 283 20.44 17.73 4.92
CA VAL A 283 19.03 18.12 5.02
C VAL A 283 18.82 19.49 4.35
N SER A 284 18.49 19.46 3.05
CA SER A 284 18.24 20.68 2.27
C SER A 284 16.78 21.12 2.33
N SER A 285 16.52 22.40 2.06
CA SER A 285 15.15 22.89 1.85
C SER A 285 14.51 22.22 0.63
N ARG A 286 13.20 22.41 0.47
CA ARG A 286 12.46 22.01 -0.74
C ARG A 286 12.86 22.83 -1.95
#